data_AF-A0A422QIM8-F1
#
_entry.id   AF-A0A422QIM8-F1
#
_cell.length_a   1.000
_cell.length_b   1.000
_cell.length_c   1.000
_cell.angle_alpha   90.00
_cell.angle_beta   90.00
_cell.angle_gamma   90.00
#
_symmetry.space_group_name_H-M   'P 1'
#
loop_
_entity.id
_entity.type
_entity.pdbx_description
1 polymer ?
#
loop_
_entity_poly.entity_id
_entity_poly.type
_entity_poly.pdbx_seq_one_letter_code
_entity_poly.pdbx_strand_id
1 'polypeptide(L)'
;MTDHKPKAFDFGDAPEPPSDPVERPAGPRAFDFGDEHDDPAAPDRNSPPRALSFDDVPAVPAASALTRKTVARPLFDSEDHPAVRDALATVHAEYPNVFAHSEQRLAILFRRILPVRLALVTEWAEGPLMDQAALLQPITELVLKFTQMGVPALLEAALETTKGAPSMFGRLFRRPTTPAEYRPVLTSSRTQLLQLMDDSEVAMRNLDESAKGLGLHLLVLAVVSTLVEDAPDATLRDALVQRRTLIQQAVRQAELSVLQMKQVRQQAADLIGQVSSFLTVTLPAVEMAQAQGGAR
;
A
#
# COMPACT_ATOMS: atom_id res chain seq x y z
N MET A 1 39.38 2.06 -52.91
CA MET A 1 38.67 1.84 -51.64
C MET A 1 37.63 2.92 -51.52
N THR A 2 36.37 2.52 -51.59
CA THR A 2 35.19 3.37 -51.81
C THR A 2 34.67 3.93 -50.50
N ASP A 3 34.52 5.25 -50.44
CA ASP A 3 33.77 5.97 -49.41
C ASP A 3 32.32 5.47 -49.36
N HIS A 4 31.90 4.92 -48.22
CA HIS A 4 30.50 4.64 -47.91
C HIS A 4 30.04 5.60 -46.84
N LYS A 5 29.41 6.69 -47.29
CA LYS A 5 28.64 7.62 -46.48
C LYS A 5 27.39 6.87 -45.97
N PRO A 6 27.09 6.81 -44.66
CA PRO A 6 25.92 6.10 -44.17
C PRO A 6 24.63 6.79 -44.63
N LYS A 7 23.72 5.96 -45.13
CA LYS A 7 22.40 6.31 -45.66
C LYS A 7 21.54 6.95 -44.55
N ALA A 8 20.91 8.08 -44.85
CA ALA A 8 19.98 8.74 -43.94
C ALA A 8 18.79 7.82 -43.62
N PHE A 9 18.32 7.90 -42.38
CA PHE A 9 17.15 7.17 -41.89
C PHE A 9 15.90 7.72 -42.60
N ASP A 10 15.24 6.85 -43.35
CA ASP A 10 14.01 7.11 -44.08
C ASP A 10 12.83 6.91 -43.12
N PHE A 11 12.19 8.01 -42.72
CA PHE A 11 10.94 7.95 -41.97
C PHE A 11 9.82 7.81 -43.00
N GLY A 12 9.39 6.57 -43.21
CA GLY A 12 8.27 6.22 -44.07
C GLY A 12 7.01 7.03 -43.76
N ASP A 13 6.23 7.24 -44.81
CA ASP A 13 5.01 8.04 -44.85
C ASP A 13 4.05 7.76 -43.69
N ALA A 14 3.54 8.85 -43.12
CA ALA A 14 2.50 8.85 -42.11
C ALA A 14 1.21 8.21 -42.69
N PRO A 15 0.54 7.30 -41.96
CA PRO A 15 -0.75 6.80 -42.42
C PRO A 15 -1.80 7.93 -42.36
N GLU A 16 -2.50 8.13 -43.47
CA GLU A 16 -3.64 9.03 -43.60
C GLU A 16 -4.71 8.73 -42.52
N PRO A 17 -5.37 9.76 -41.96
CA PRO A 17 -6.40 9.56 -40.97
C PRO A 17 -7.65 8.94 -41.62
N PRO A 18 -8.27 7.92 -41.01
CA PRO A 18 -9.53 7.38 -41.50
C PRO A 18 -10.65 8.43 -41.37
N SER A 19 -11.27 8.74 -42.50
CA SER A 19 -12.52 9.47 -42.61
C SER A 19 -13.69 8.51 -42.39
N ASP A 20 -14.16 8.39 -41.15
CA ASP A 20 -15.55 8.16 -40.75
C ASP A 20 -15.67 8.05 -39.21
N PRO A 21 -16.82 8.41 -38.60
CA PRO A 21 -16.91 8.76 -37.19
C PRO A 21 -16.95 7.51 -36.30
N VAL A 22 -15.84 7.24 -35.62
CA VAL A 22 -15.81 6.26 -34.51
C VAL A 22 -16.30 6.95 -33.24
N GLU A 23 -17.41 6.44 -32.69
CA GLU A 23 -17.94 6.78 -31.37
C GLU A 23 -16.84 6.71 -30.31
N ARG A 24 -16.54 7.88 -29.70
CA ARG A 24 -15.65 7.95 -28.54
C ARG A 24 -16.44 7.56 -27.29
N PRO A 25 -15.92 6.70 -26.40
CA PRO A 25 -16.48 6.57 -25.06
C PRO A 25 -16.28 7.88 -24.30
N ALA A 26 -17.38 8.43 -23.81
CA ALA A 26 -17.41 9.66 -23.03
C ALA A 26 -16.56 9.54 -21.76
N GLY A 27 -15.78 10.58 -21.46
CA GLY A 27 -15.13 10.78 -20.17
C GLY A 27 -16.15 10.90 -19.02
N PRO A 28 -15.69 10.88 -17.76
CA PRO A 28 -16.57 10.78 -16.61
C PRO A 28 -17.45 12.03 -16.48
N ARG A 29 -18.76 11.82 -16.62
CA ARG A 29 -19.80 12.85 -16.43
C ARG A 29 -19.97 13.09 -14.93
N ALA A 30 -19.87 14.35 -14.52
CA ALA A 30 -20.17 14.79 -13.17
C ALA A 30 -21.66 14.57 -12.84
N PHE A 31 -21.94 14.27 -11.57
CA PHE A 31 -23.29 14.12 -11.03
C PHE A 31 -24.04 15.45 -11.12
N ASP A 32 -25.21 15.40 -11.76
CA ASP A 32 -26.20 16.47 -11.89
C ASP A 32 -27.40 16.11 -11.00
N PHE A 33 -27.89 17.07 -10.21
CA PHE A 33 -28.96 16.92 -9.23
C PHE A 33 -30.04 17.98 -9.50
N GLY A 34 -31.27 17.54 -9.78
CA GLY A 34 -32.50 18.36 -9.91
C GLY A 34 -32.82 18.71 -11.37
N ASP A 35 -34.03 18.57 -11.92
CA ASP A 35 -35.37 18.58 -11.36
C ASP A 35 -36.30 17.70 -12.23
N GLU A 36 -37.09 16.81 -11.62
CA GLU A 36 -38.36 16.37 -12.18
C GLU A 36 -39.44 16.64 -11.13
N HIS A 37 -40.15 17.76 -11.31
CA HIS A 37 -41.39 18.07 -10.62
C HIS A 37 -42.55 17.43 -11.37
N ASP A 38 -43.17 16.42 -10.77
CA ASP A 38 -44.58 16.10 -10.98
C ASP A 38 -45.33 16.45 -9.69
N ASP A 39 -46.29 17.36 -9.81
CA ASP A 39 -47.17 17.84 -8.75
C ASP A 39 -47.92 16.70 -8.06
N PRO A 40 -48.13 16.82 -6.73
CA PRO A 40 -49.52 16.91 -6.29
C PRO A 40 -49.78 17.94 -5.19
N ALA A 41 -50.87 18.69 -5.40
CA ALA A 41 -51.81 19.27 -4.45
C ALA A 41 -51.28 20.20 -3.33
N ALA A 42 -51.57 21.49 -3.49
CA ALA A 42 -51.45 22.52 -2.47
C ALA A 42 -52.42 22.30 -1.28
N PRO A 43 -51.97 22.52 -0.03
CA PRO A 43 -52.85 22.87 1.08
C PRO A 43 -52.73 24.36 1.48
N ASP A 44 -53.86 24.86 1.96
CA ASP A 44 -54.23 26.23 2.29
C ASP A 44 -53.18 27.03 3.07
N ARG A 45 -52.83 28.21 2.53
CA ARG A 45 -52.09 29.26 3.22
C ARG A 45 -53.09 30.21 3.87
N ASN A 46 -53.55 29.93 5.09
CA ASN A 46 -54.05 30.95 6.02
C ASN A 46 -54.30 30.35 7.41
N SER A 47 -53.26 30.32 8.24
CA SER A 47 -53.37 30.23 9.71
C SER A 47 -52.06 30.74 10.33
N PRO A 48 -52.10 31.67 11.31
CA PRO A 48 -50.89 32.11 12.01
C PRO A 48 -50.31 30.96 12.86
N PRO A 49 -48.98 30.91 13.08
CA PRO A 49 -48.31 29.75 13.65
C PRO A 49 -48.76 29.47 15.09
N ARG A 50 -49.28 28.26 15.30
CA ARG A 50 -49.68 27.75 16.62
C ARG A 50 -48.42 27.44 17.43
N ALA A 51 -48.28 28.06 18.60
CA ALA A 51 -47.20 27.79 19.53
C ALA A 51 -47.22 26.31 19.97
N LEU A 52 -46.04 25.69 20.03
CA LEU A 52 -45.84 24.35 20.58
C LEU A 52 -46.09 24.39 22.09
N SER A 53 -47.32 24.04 22.49
CA SER A 53 -47.68 23.71 23.87
C SER A 53 -47.11 22.34 24.22
N PHE A 54 -46.32 22.25 25.29
CA PHE A 54 -45.76 21.00 25.84
C PHE A 54 -46.60 20.45 27.01
N ASP A 55 -47.91 20.71 27.02
CA ASP A 55 -48.85 20.09 27.96
C ASP A 55 -50.05 19.57 27.18
N ASP A 56 -49.96 18.32 26.72
CA ASP A 56 -51.10 17.48 26.41
C ASP A 56 -50.65 16.02 26.54
N VAL A 57 -50.86 15.46 27.72
CA VAL A 57 -50.61 14.05 28.04
C VAL A 57 -51.91 13.28 27.78
N PRO A 58 -51.98 12.35 26.81
CA PRO A 58 -53.08 11.42 26.76
C PRO A 58 -52.90 10.34 27.84
N ALA A 59 -53.96 10.12 28.62
CA ALA A 59 -54.03 9.14 29.70
C ALA A 59 -53.74 7.70 29.25
N VAL A 60 -52.99 6.99 30.09
CA VAL A 60 -52.62 5.58 29.97
C VAL A 60 -53.83 4.66 30.22
N PRO A 61 -54.07 3.63 29.39
CA PRO A 61 -54.70 2.40 29.85
C PRO A 61 -53.63 1.42 30.31
N ALA A 62 -53.79 0.97 31.55
CA ALA A 62 -52.94 -0.03 32.19
C ALA A 62 -53.20 -1.45 31.67
N ALA A 63 -52.12 -2.23 31.73
CA ALA A 63 -52.05 -3.69 31.88
C ALA A 63 -52.33 -4.59 30.66
N SER A 64 -51.24 -5.09 30.07
CA SER A 64 -50.85 -6.51 30.21
C SER A 64 -49.47 -6.75 29.58
N ALA A 65 -48.42 -6.31 30.27
CA ALA A 65 -47.05 -6.68 29.92
C ALA A 65 -46.78 -8.10 30.42
N LEU A 66 -47.04 -9.10 29.57
CA LEU A 66 -46.33 -10.37 29.65
C LEU A 66 -44.85 -10.08 29.37
N THR A 67 -44.10 -9.81 30.43
CA THR A 67 -42.64 -9.77 30.40
C THR A 67 -42.10 -11.18 30.27
N ARG A 68 -42.32 -11.80 29.11
CA ARG A 68 -41.44 -12.87 28.66
C ARG A 68 -40.18 -12.17 28.16
N LYS A 69 -39.25 -11.95 29.10
CA LYS A 69 -37.85 -11.62 28.84
C LYS A 69 -37.32 -12.72 27.91
N THR A 70 -37.43 -12.51 26.60
CA THR A 70 -36.62 -13.22 25.62
C THR A 70 -35.20 -12.71 25.83
N VAL A 71 -34.56 -13.25 26.87
CA VAL A 71 -33.11 -13.41 26.86
C VAL A 71 -32.84 -14.05 25.51
N ALA A 72 -32.20 -13.30 24.62
CA ALA A 72 -31.63 -13.83 23.41
C ALA A 72 -30.68 -14.94 23.87
N ARG A 73 -31.21 -16.16 23.88
CA ARG A 73 -30.48 -17.37 24.18
C ARG A 73 -29.32 -17.37 23.17
N PRO A 74 -28.06 -17.42 23.58
CA PRO A 74 -26.99 -17.63 22.62
C PRO A 74 -27.32 -18.96 21.95
N LEU A 75 -27.67 -18.91 20.67
CA LEU A 75 -28.21 -20.06 19.93
C LEU A 75 -27.10 -21.05 19.55
N PHE A 76 -25.87 -20.86 20.05
CA PHE A 76 -24.69 -21.56 19.58
C PHE A 76 -23.76 -21.87 20.75
N ASP A 77 -24.00 -23.03 21.36
CA ASP A 77 -23.10 -23.73 22.28
C ASP A 77 -22.49 -24.98 21.58
N SER A 78 -22.40 -24.98 20.24
CA SER A 78 -21.66 -26.02 19.50
C SER A 78 -20.45 -25.40 18.80
N GLU A 79 -19.28 -25.99 19.02
CA GLU A 79 -18.01 -25.65 18.35
C GLU A 79 -18.09 -25.65 16.82
N ASP A 80 -19.12 -26.28 16.26
CA ASP A 80 -19.39 -26.43 14.82
C ASP A 80 -20.78 -25.87 14.43
N HIS A 81 -20.82 -24.64 13.92
CA HIS A 81 -22.02 -24.06 13.29
C HIS A 81 -22.09 -24.54 11.82
N PRO A 82 -23.26 -24.97 11.29
CA PRO A 82 -23.37 -25.49 9.92
C PRO A 82 -22.84 -24.50 8.87
N ALA A 83 -23.19 -23.20 8.99
CA ALA A 83 -22.66 -22.17 8.09
C ALA A 83 -21.12 -22.00 8.14
N VAL A 84 -20.46 -22.29 9.29
CA VAL A 84 -18.99 -22.26 9.37
C VAL A 84 -18.40 -23.45 8.61
N ARG A 85 -19.00 -24.64 8.75
CA ARG A 85 -18.60 -25.82 7.99
C ARG A 85 -18.79 -25.61 6.49
N ASP A 86 -19.93 -25.06 6.08
CA ASP A 86 -20.24 -24.81 4.67
C ASP A 86 -19.29 -23.75 4.09
N ALA A 87 -18.98 -22.68 4.83
CA ALA A 87 -17.97 -21.70 4.44
C ALA A 87 -16.57 -22.32 4.30
N LEU A 88 -16.16 -23.17 5.25
CA LEU A 88 -14.88 -23.88 5.17
C LEU A 88 -14.83 -24.85 3.98
N ALA A 89 -15.96 -25.51 3.66
CA ALA A 89 -16.06 -26.38 2.49
C ALA A 89 -15.93 -25.58 1.18
N THR A 90 -16.54 -24.38 1.09
CA THR A 90 -16.33 -23.46 -0.04
C THR A 90 -14.87 -23.08 -0.18
N VAL A 91 -14.19 -22.71 0.92
CA VAL A 91 -12.75 -22.36 0.86
C VAL A 91 -11.90 -23.56 0.46
N HIS A 92 -12.20 -24.75 0.98
CA HIS A 92 -11.48 -25.96 0.63
C HIS A 92 -11.59 -26.28 -0.87
N ALA A 93 -12.78 -26.09 -1.45
CA ALA A 93 -13.03 -26.34 -2.86
C ALA A 93 -12.41 -25.27 -3.78
N GLU A 94 -12.57 -23.99 -3.45
CA GLU A 94 -12.18 -22.88 -4.34
C GLU A 94 -10.74 -22.39 -4.12
N TYR A 95 -10.19 -22.55 -2.91
CA TYR A 95 -8.88 -22.04 -2.51
C TYR A 95 -8.05 -23.10 -1.76
N PRO A 96 -7.80 -24.29 -2.35
CA PRO A 96 -7.19 -25.42 -1.66
C PRO A 96 -5.79 -25.10 -1.10
N ASN A 97 -5.00 -24.29 -1.81
CA ASN A 97 -3.67 -23.88 -1.37
C ASN A 97 -3.70 -23.02 -0.11
N VAL A 98 -4.68 -22.12 0.02
CA VAL A 98 -4.82 -21.25 1.20
C VAL A 98 -5.36 -22.07 2.37
N PHE A 99 -6.34 -22.94 2.11
CA PHE A 99 -6.95 -23.81 3.10
C PHE A 99 -5.91 -24.70 3.78
N ALA A 100 -5.02 -25.35 3.00
CA ALA A 100 -3.99 -26.26 3.50
C ALA A 100 -3.07 -25.64 4.59
N HIS A 101 -2.87 -24.32 4.55
CA HIS A 101 -1.97 -23.62 5.48
C HIS A 101 -2.71 -22.81 6.54
N SER A 102 -4.02 -22.56 6.36
CA SER A 102 -4.76 -21.56 7.13
C SER A 102 -6.10 -22.05 7.68
N GLU A 103 -6.44 -23.33 7.57
CA GLU A 103 -7.72 -23.91 8.00
C GLU A 103 -8.14 -23.43 9.40
N GLN A 104 -7.28 -23.58 10.41
CA GLN A 104 -7.59 -23.19 11.79
C GLN A 104 -7.86 -21.68 11.91
N ARG A 105 -7.06 -20.86 11.22
CA ARG A 105 -7.24 -19.40 11.21
C ARG A 105 -8.54 -19.00 10.54
N LEU A 106 -8.86 -19.62 9.41
CA LEU A 106 -10.12 -19.41 8.68
C LEU A 106 -11.32 -19.82 9.52
N ALA A 107 -11.26 -20.96 10.22
CA ALA A 107 -12.33 -21.39 11.12
C ALA A 107 -12.60 -20.37 12.23
N ILE A 108 -11.54 -19.81 12.84
CA ILE A 108 -11.67 -18.74 13.83
C ILE A 108 -12.30 -17.49 13.20
N LEU A 109 -11.88 -17.08 12.01
CA LEU A 109 -12.43 -15.91 11.33
C LEU A 109 -13.90 -16.10 10.94
N PHE A 110 -14.27 -17.25 10.39
CA PHE A 110 -15.66 -17.57 10.04
C PHE A 110 -16.57 -17.58 11.27
N ARG A 111 -16.12 -18.14 12.40
CA ARG A 111 -16.86 -18.09 13.67
C ARG A 111 -17.08 -16.67 14.20
N ARG A 112 -16.22 -15.70 13.82
CA ARG A 112 -16.34 -14.30 14.25
C ARG A 112 -17.29 -13.48 13.38
N ILE A 113 -17.35 -13.76 12.07
CA ILE A 113 -18.19 -13.01 11.12
C ILE A 113 -19.59 -13.62 10.97
N LEU A 114 -19.75 -14.92 11.25
CA LEU A 114 -21.03 -15.62 11.15
C LEU A 114 -21.78 -15.67 12.50
N PRO A 115 -23.12 -15.46 12.51
CA PRO A 115 -23.94 -15.03 11.38
C PRO A 115 -23.65 -13.59 10.97
N VAL A 116 -23.75 -13.32 9.67
CA VAL A 116 -23.40 -12.03 9.07
C VAL A 116 -24.32 -10.94 9.60
N ARG A 117 -23.73 -9.86 10.11
CA ARG A 117 -24.44 -8.67 10.60
C ARG A 117 -23.75 -7.42 10.11
N LEU A 118 -24.52 -6.39 9.77
CA LEU A 118 -24.00 -5.12 9.26
C LEU A 118 -22.89 -4.55 10.16
N ALA A 119 -23.13 -4.47 11.48
CA ALA A 119 -22.15 -3.98 12.46
C ALA A 119 -20.83 -4.76 12.46
N LEU A 120 -20.88 -6.09 12.27
CA LEU A 120 -19.66 -6.91 12.20
C LEU A 120 -18.88 -6.65 10.91
N VAL A 121 -19.57 -6.47 9.79
CA VAL A 121 -18.95 -6.21 8.48
C VAL A 121 -18.29 -4.83 8.47
N THR A 122 -18.93 -3.80 9.04
CA THR A 122 -18.38 -2.43 9.06
C THR A 122 -17.09 -2.33 9.86
N GLU A 123 -16.96 -3.10 10.95
CA GLU A 123 -15.78 -3.12 11.82
C GLU A 123 -14.77 -4.23 11.45
N TRP A 124 -15.09 -5.07 10.45
CA TRP A 124 -14.33 -6.29 10.17
C TRP A 124 -12.88 -6.02 9.81
N ALA A 125 -11.93 -6.59 10.55
CA ALA A 125 -10.49 -6.38 10.33
C ALA A 125 -9.98 -4.94 10.60
N GLU A 126 -10.70 -4.12 11.38
CA GLU A 126 -10.24 -2.78 11.76
C GLU A 126 -8.86 -2.80 12.43
N GLY A 127 -8.67 -3.64 13.45
CA GLY A 127 -7.36 -3.81 14.09
C GLY A 127 -6.24 -4.16 13.10
N PRO A 128 -6.38 -5.26 12.32
CA PRO A 128 -5.42 -5.61 11.26
C PRO A 128 -5.11 -4.48 10.25
N LEU A 129 -6.10 -3.65 9.90
CA LEU A 129 -5.90 -2.49 9.02
C LEU A 129 -5.07 -1.40 9.70
N MET A 130 -5.34 -1.10 10.98
CA MET A 130 -4.55 -0.15 11.75
C MET A 130 -3.11 -0.63 11.94
N ASP A 131 -2.94 -1.92 12.23
CA ASP A 131 -1.62 -2.56 12.35
C ASP A 131 -0.84 -2.45 11.03
N GLN A 132 -1.48 -2.75 9.89
CA GLN A 132 -0.83 -2.63 8.58
C GLN A 132 -0.44 -1.17 8.28
N ALA A 133 -1.30 -0.21 8.61
CA ALA A 133 -0.99 1.21 8.42
C ALA A 133 0.24 1.64 9.23
N ALA A 134 0.37 1.15 10.47
CA ALA A 134 1.55 1.42 11.31
C ALA A 134 2.84 0.81 10.72
N LEU A 135 2.74 -0.34 10.03
CA LEU A 135 3.89 -1.01 9.40
C LEU A 135 4.41 -0.30 8.14
N LEU A 136 3.65 0.63 7.57
CA LEU A 136 4.11 1.43 6.43
C LEU A 136 5.13 2.50 6.85
N GLN A 137 5.00 3.04 8.07
CA GLN A 137 5.87 4.11 8.57
C GLN A 137 7.36 3.70 8.58
N PRO A 138 7.76 2.52 9.11
CA PRO A 138 9.14 2.04 9.02
C PRO A 138 9.68 1.95 7.59
N ILE A 139 8.86 1.53 6.62
CA ILE A 139 9.27 1.46 5.21
C ILE A 139 9.57 2.87 4.67
N THR A 140 8.68 3.82 4.92
CA THR A 140 8.88 5.22 4.50
C THR A 140 10.13 5.83 5.14
N GLU A 141 10.37 5.58 6.43
CA GLU A 141 11.57 6.03 7.12
C GLU A 141 12.85 5.43 6.54
N LEU A 142 12.85 4.16 6.16
CA LEU A 142 14.00 3.51 5.53
C LEU A 142 14.31 4.09 4.15
N VAL A 143 13.29 4.35 3.33
CA VAL A 143 13.46 5.04 2.04
C VAL A 143 14.04 6.44 2.25
N LEU A 144 13.53 7.18 3.24
CA LEU A 144 14.05 8.50 3.58
C LEU A 144 15.51 8.43 4.07
N LYS A 145 15.84 7.48 4.95
CA LYS A 145 17.23 7.26 5.41
C LYS A 145 18.15 6.99 4.24
N PHE A 146 17.76 6.11 3.30
CA PHE A 146 18.56 5.82 2.10
C PHE A 146 18.87 7.08 1.29
N THR A 147 17.85 7.90 1.00
CA THR A 147 18.02 9.14 0.23
C THR A 147 18.90 10.16 0.96
N GLN A 148 18.77 10.26 2.28
CA GLN A 148 19.57 11.17 3.11
C GLN A 148 21.05 10.77 3.21
N MET A 149 21.41 9.50 3.04
CA MET A 149 22.81 9.08 3.07
C MET A 149 23.65 9.72 1.95
N GLY A 150 23.03 10.11 0.83
CA GLY A 150 23.72 10.83 -0.27
C GLY A 150 24.94 10.10 -0.85
N VAL A 151 25.02 8.77 -0.68
CA VAL A 151 26.19 7.96 -1.03
C VAL A 151 26.61 8.11 -2.50
N PRO A 152 25.70 8.16 -3.49
CA PRO A 152 26.11 8.39 -4.88
C PRO A 152 26.92 9.68 -5.07
N ALA A 153 26.48 10.79 -4.48
CA ALA A 153 27.17 12.09 -4.59
C ALA A 153 28.51 12.08 -3.84
N LEU A 154 28.57 11.41 -2.68
CA LEU A 154 29.82 11.22 -1.93
C LEU A 154 30.85 10.42 -2.73
N LEU A 155 30.40 9.34 -3.38
CA LEU A 155 31.26 8.50 -4.21
C LEU A 155 31.73 9.25 -5.46
N GLU A 156 30.86 9.99 -6.13
CA GLU A 156 31.21 10.83 -7.28
C GLU A 156 32.25 11.89 -6.90
N ALA A 157 32.04 12.61 -5.80
CA ALA A 157 33.00 13.59 -5.31
C ALA A 157 34.37 12.95 -5.00
N ALA A 158 34.37 11.77 -4.37
CA ALA A 158 35.59 11.03 -4.11
C ALA A 158 36.31 10.61 -5.41
N LEU A 159 35.57 10.10 -6.40
CA LEU A 159 36.11 9.72 -7.71
C LEU A 159 36.69 10.94 -8.46
N GLU A 160 36.04 12.10 -8.42
CA GLU A 160 36.57 13.31 -9.06
C GLU A 160 37.90 13.75 -8.44
N THR A 161 38.08 13.61 -7.12
CA THR A 161 39.39 13.89 -6.49
C THR A 161 40.51 12.95 -6.93
N THR A 162 40.18 11.77 -7.47
CA THR A 162 41.17 10.82 -8.02
C THR A 162 41.58 11.15 -9.45
N LYS A 163 40.74 11.87 -10.22
CA LYS A 163 41.00 12.23 -11.63
C LYS A 163 41.90 13.47 -11.78
N GLY A 164 41.99 14.29 -10.74
CA GLY A 164 42.74 15.55 -10.78
C GLY A 164 44.26 15.33 -10.82
N ALA A 165 44.88 15.57 -11.98
CA ALA A 165 46.30 15.90 -12.03
C ALA A 165 46.57 17.10 -11.11
N PRO A 166 47.70 17.15 -10.37
CA PRO A 166 48.02 18.26 -9.49
C PRO A 166 48.27 19.52 -10.32
N SER A 167 47.19 20.24 -10.67
CA SER A 167 47.30 21.50 -11.38
C SER A 167 47.98 22.51 -10.46
N MET A 168 49.06 23.15 -10.94
CA MET A 168 49.88 24.06 -10.14
C MET A 168 49.09 25.25 -9.55
N PHE A 169 47.90 25.56 -10.10
CA PHE A 169 46.97 26.56 -9.58
C PHE A 169 46.15 26.11 -8.36
N GLY A 170 46.03 24.81 -8.11
CA GLY A 170 45.40 24.27 -6.90
C GLY A 170 46.24 24.49 -5.63
N ARG A 171 47.56 24.64 -5.77
CA ARG A 171 48.49 24.86 -4.65
C ARG A 171 48.36 26.25 -4.00
N LEU A 172 47.71 27.22 -4.65
CA LEU A 172 47.62 28.59 -4.13
C LEU A 172 46.27 28.96 -3.48
N PHE A 173 45.16 28.25 -3.78
CA PHE A 173 43.82 28.73 -3.38
C PHE A 173 42.89 27.69 -2.75
N ARG A 174 43.32 26.45 -2.51
CA ARG A 174 42.52 25.47 -1.76
C ARG A 174 43.43 24.42 -1.14
N ARG A 175 43.18 24.02 0.10
CA ARG A 175 43.66 22.73 0.62
C ARG A 175 42.97 21.67 -0.26
N PRO A 176 43.67 20.94 -1.14
CA PRO A 176 42.99 19.96 -1.97
C PRO A 176 42.53 18.83 -1.04
N THR A 177 41.22 18.63 -0.94
CA THR A 177 40.63 17.49 -0.25
C THR A 177 41.25 16.23 -0.86
N THR A 178 42.07 15.53 -0.09
CA THR A 178 42.74 14.34 -0.60
C THR A 178 41.74 13.19 -0.73
N PRO A 179 41.87 12.29 -1.70
CA PRO A 179 41.00 11.12 -1.81
C PRO A 179 40.89 10.31 -0.50
N ALA A 180 41.95 10.32 0.32
CA ALA A 180 42.01 9.70 1.64
C ALA A 180 41.05 10.32 2.67
N GLU A 181 40.66 11.58 2.52
CA GLU A 181 39.70 12.26 3.41
C GLU A 181 38.27 11.71 3.26
N TYR A 182 37.93 11.10 2.12
CA TYR A 182 36.64 10.45 1.91
C TYR A 182 36.56 9.05 2.52
N ARG A 183 37.69 8.41 2.82
CA ARG A 183 37.75 7.05 3.39
C ARG A 183 36.86 6.85 4.62
N PRO A 184 36.90 7.69 5.69
CA PRO A 184 36.07 7.49 6.87
C PRO A 184 34.57 7.66 6.57
N VAL A 185 34.21 8.66 5.76
CA VAL A 185 32.81 8.91 5.40
C VAL A 185 32.25 7.76 4.56
N LEU A 186 32.98 7.31 3.53
CA LEU A 186 32.56 6.18 2.69
C LEU A 186 32.51 4.86 3.47
N THR A 187 33.42 4.65 4.43
CA THR A 187 33.36 3.48 5.32
C THR A 187 32.10 3.52 6.19
N SER A 188 31.78 4.68 6.76
CA SER A 188 30.54 4.89 7.52
C SER A 188 29.29 4.69 6.66
N SER A 189 29.26 5.27 5.46
CA SER A 189 28.16 5.10 4.49
C SER A 189 27.95 3.63 4.14
N ARG A 190 29.02 2.85 3.95
CA ARG A 190 28.91 1.40 3.72
C ARG A 190 28.25 0.68 4.90
N THR A 191 28.66 1.00 6.13
CA THR A 191 28.03 0.42 7.32
C THR A 191 26.56 0.80 7.43
N GLN A 192 26.20 2.05 7.14
CA GLN A 192 24.80 2.50 7.15
C GLN A 192 23.96 1.81 6.07
N LEU A 193 24.51 1.60 4.87
CA LEU A 193 23.85 0.86 3.80
C LEU A 193 23.62 -0.61 4.19
N LEU A 194 24.59 -1.26 4.85
CA LEU A 194 24.44 -2.63 5.36
C LEU A 194 23.35 -2.70 6.44
N GLN A 195 23.34 -1.76 7.39
CA GLN A 195 22.29 -1.70 8.40
C GLN A 195 20.90 -1.46 7.78
N LEU A 196 20.81 -0.62 6.76
CA LEU A 196 19.56 -0.42 6.02
C LEU A 196 19.07 -1.70 5.33
N MET A 197 19.99 -2.54 4.84
CA MET A 197 19.64 -3.87 4.33
C MET A 197 19.04 -4.74 5.45
N ASP A 198 19.64 -4.79 6.63
CA ASP A 198 19.08 -5.62 7.71
C ASP A 198 17.71 -5.10 8.19
N ASP A 199 17.59 -3.80 8.43
CA ASP A 199 16.36 -3.17 8.93
C ASP A 199 15.21 -3.31 7.92
N SER A 200 15.50 -3.17 6.63
CA SER A 200 14.49 -3.29 5.58
C SER A 200 13.99 -4.72 5.37
N GLU A 201 14.79 -5.73 5.66
CA GLU A 201 14.32 -7.12 5.59
C GLU A 201 13.24 -7.38 6.63
N VAL A 202 13.47 -6.93 7.87
CA VAL A 202 12.51 -7.05 8.96
C VAL A 202 11.22 -6.28 8.64
N ALA A 203 11.35 -5.02 8.20
CA ALA A 203 10.19 -4.20 7.87
C ALA A 203 9.35 -4.80 6.73
N MET A 204 9.99 -5.26 5.65
CA MET A 204 9.29 -5.91 4.53
C MET A 204 8.62 -7.22 4.96
N ARG A 205 9.29 -8.04 5.77
CA ARG A 205 8.73 -9.30 6.25
C ARG A 205 7.48 -9.06 7.10
N ASN A 206 7.54 -8.12 8.05
CA ASN A 206 6.39 -7.79 8.89
C ASN A 206 5.21 -7.28 8.05
N LEU A 207 5.48 -6.43 7.06
CA LEU A 207 4.46 -5.91 6.15
C LEU A 207 3.83 -7.00 5.26
N ASP A 208 4.65 -7.92 4.75
CA ASP A 208 4.19 -9.08 3.96
C ASP A 208 3.36 -10.06 4.80
N GLU A 209 3.77 -10.35 6.04
CA GLU A 209 3.01 -11.17 6.98
C GLU A 209 1.64 -10.53 7.31
N SER A 210 1.62 -9.21 7.53
CA SER A 210 0.39 -8.44 7.74
C SER A 210 -0.53 -8.46 6.51
N ALA A 211 0.02 -8.29 5.31
CA ALA A 211 -0.73 -8.37 4.05
C ALA A 211 -1.36 -9.76 3.84
N LYS A 212 -0.62 -10.84 4.12
CA LYS A 212 -1.15 -12.21 4.09
C LYS A 212 -2.29 -12.40 5.09
N GLY A 213 -2.16 -11.85 6.30
CA GLY A 213 -3.22 -11.85 7.30
C GLY A 213 -4.49 -11.17 6.82
N LEU A 214 -4.37 -9.95 6.27
CA LEU A 214 -5.49 -9.23 5.65
C LEU A 214 -6.06 -9.95 4.43
N GLY A 215 -5.24 -10.68 3.67
CA GLY A 215 -5.68 -11.57 2.60
C GLY A 215 -6.66 -12.65 3.09
N LEU A 216 -6.45 -13.21 4.29
CA LEU A 216 -7.41 -14.14 4.89
C LEU A 216 -8.72 -13.45 5.27
N HIS A 217 -8.66 -12.23 5.79
CA HIS A 217 -9.87 -11.43 6.08
C HIS A 217 -10.65 -11.09 4.80
N LEU A 218 -9.95 -10.81 3.70
CA LEU A 218 -10.53 -10.56 2.39
C LEU A 218 -11.23 -11.81 1.84
N LEU A 219 -10.58 -12.97 1.95
CA LEU A 219 -11.14 -14.26 1.54
C LEU A 219 -12.41 -14.59 2.32
N VAL A 220 -12.40 -14.36 3.63
CA VAL A 220 -13.59 -14.55 4.48
C VAL A 220 -14.75 -13.66 4.02
N LEU A 221 -14.50 -12.39 3.71
CA LEU A 221 -15.54 -11.52 3.14
C LEU A 221 -16.04 -12.03 1.79
N ALA A 222 -15.16 -12.53 0.92
CA ALA A 222 -15.56 -13.05 -0.39
C ALA A 222 -16.50 -14.26 -0.27
N VAL A 223 -16.16 -15.21 0.61
CA VAL A 223 -17.01 -16.39 0.87
C VAL A 223 -18.31 -16.01 1.55
N VAL A 224 -18.27 -15.07 2.50
CA VAL A 224 -19.50 -14.60 3.15
C VAL A 224 -20.41 -13.88 2.16
N SER A 225 -19.86 -13.14 1.19
CA SER A 225 -20.65 -12.52 0.12
C SER A 225 -21.43 -13.52 -0.72
N THR A 226 -20.87 -14.71 -1.02
CA THR A 226 -21.60 -15.74 -1.77
C THR A 226 -22.70 -16.39 -0.94
N LEU A 227 -22.49 -16.54 0.38
CA LEU A 227 -23.51 -17.07 1.29
C LEU A 227 -24.72 -16.14 1.49
N VAL A 228 -24.56 -14.84 1.25
CA VAL A 228 -25.65 -13.85 1.39
C VAL A 228 -26.08 -13.21 0.08
N GLU A 229 -25.66 -13.77 -1.07
CA GLU A 229 -25.93 -13.21 -2.39
C GLU A 229 -27.44 -13.00 -2.63
N ASP A 230 -28.24 -14.01 -2.27
CA ASP A 230 -29.70 -14.02 -2.36
C ASP A 230 -30.41 -13.34 -1.18
N ALA A 231 -29.67 -12.77 -0.21
CA ALA A 231 -30.28 -12.10 0.92
C ALA A 231 -30.94 -10.77 0.49
N PRO A 232 -32.11 -10.41 1.05
CA PRO A 232 -32.82 -9.18 0.67
C PRO A 232 -32.16 -7.89 1.16
N ASP A 233 -31.16 -7.99 2.04
CA ASP A 233 -30.50 -6.84 2.68
C ASP A 233 -29.46 -6.20 1.75
N ALA A 234 -29.90 -5.20 0.98
CA ALA A 234 -29.03 -4.43 0.09
C ALA A 234 -27.93 -3.68 0.83
N THR A 235 -28.24 -3.11 2.01
CA THR A 235 -27.27 -2.37 2.82
C THR A 235 -26.13 -3.26 3.30
N LEU A 236 -26.44 -4.50 3.69
CA LEU A 236 -25.41 -5.47 4.05
C LEU A 236 -24.50 -5.82 2.88
N ARG A 237 -25.06 -6.01 1.68
CA ARG A 237 -24.27 -6.31 0.47
C ARG A 237 -23.35 -5.15 0.11
N ASP A 238 -23.84 -3.91 0.17
CA ASP A 238 -23.03 -2.72 -0.08
C ASP A 238 -21.89 -2.60 0.95
N ALA A 239 -22.17 -2.85 2.23
CA ALA A 239 -21.15 -2.84 3.28
C ALA A 239 -20.06 -3.92 3.05
N LEU A 240 -20.44 -5.12 2.60
CA LEU A 240 -19.48 -6.17 2.24
C LEU A 240 -18.58 -5.74 1.08
N VAL A 241 -19.15 -5.14 0.03
CA VAL A 241 -18.38 -4.62 -1.12
C VAL A 241 -17.43 -3.51 -0.70
N GLN A 242 -17.91 -2.55 0.09
CA GLN A 242 -17.09 -1.45 0.61
C GLN A 242 -15.93 -1.97 1.46
N ARG A 243 -16.21 -2.89 2.40
CA ARG A 243 -15.19 -3.44 3.29
C ARG A 243 -14.15 -4.28 2.53
N ARG A 244 -14.60 -5.08 1.57
CA ARG A 244 -13.71 -5.84 0.68
C ARG A 244 -12.79 -4.93 -0.10
N THR A 245 -13.33 -3.84 -0.65
CA THR A 245 -12.56 -2.85 -1.41
C THR A 245 -11.50 -2.19 -0.55
N LEU A 246 -11.84 -1.79 0.67
CA LEU A 246 -10.91 -1.17 1.61
C LEU A 246 -9.76 -2.13 1.96
N ILE A 247 -10.06 -3.37 2.35
CA ILE A 247 -9.03 -4.37 2.67
C ILE A 247 -8.15 -4.67 1.44
N GLN A 248 -8.75 -4.77 0.26
CA GLN A 248 -8.01 -5.00 -0.98
C GLN A 248 -7.08 -3.83 -1.34
N GLN A 249 -7.48 -2.59 -1.05
CA GLN A 249 -6.61 -1.43 -1.23
C GLN A 249 -5.41 -1.48 -0.27
N ALA A 250 -5.65 -1.83 1.01
CA ALA A 250 -4.61 -1.94 2.01
C ALA A 250 -3.57 -3.03 1.66
N VAL A 251 -4.03 -4.22 1.24
CA VAL A 251 -3.15 -5.29 0.76
C VAL A 251 -2.31 -4.84 -0.45
N ARG A 252 -2.93 -4.20 -1.45
CA ARG A 252 -2.20 -3.68 -2.62
C ARG A 252 -1.18 -2.61 -2.24
N GLN A 253 -1.50 -1.74 -1.28
CA GLN A 253 -0.57 -0.73 -0.79
C GLN A 253 0.66 -1.39 -0.14
N ALA A 254 0.45 -2.40 0.71
CA ALA A 254 1.53 -3.16 1.32
C ALA A 254 2.44 -3.83 0.28
N GLU A 255 1.85 -4.49 -0.72
CA GLU A 255 2.59 -5.13 -1.82
C GLU A 255 3.46 -4.12 -2.60
N LEU A 256 2.89 -2.96 -2.94
CA LEU A 256 3.61 -1.89 -3.62
C LEU A 256 4.75 -1.35 -2.77
N SER A 257 4.54 -1.13 -1.47
CA SER A 257 5.59 -0.68 -0.55
C SER A 257 6.73 -1.71 -0.42
N VAL A 258 6.41 -3.01 -0.39
CA VAL A 258 7.44 -4.07 -0.41
C VAL A 258 8.25 -4.03 -1.71
N LEU A 259 7.59 -3.87 -2.87
CA LEU A 259 8.29 -3.76 -4.16
C LEU A 259 9.20 -2.54 -4.23
N GLN A 260 8.73 -1.38 -3.77
CA GLN A 260 9.54 -0.15 -3.70
C GLN A 260 10.76 -0.35 -2.80
N MET A 261 10.59 -0.96 -1.64
CA MET A 261 11.70 -1.22 -0.72
C MET A 261 12.71 -2.23 -1.31
N LYS A 262 12.25 -3.24 -2.06
CA LYS A 262 13.14 -4.15 -2.80
C LYS A 262 14.02 -3.41 -3.81
N GLN A 263 13.46 -2.43 -4.53
CA GLN A 263 14.23 -1.61 -5.46
C GLN A 263 15.31 -0.78 -4.73
N VAL A 264 14.95 -0.16 -3.60
CA VAL A 264 15.92 0.59 -2.78
C VAL A 264 17.03 -0.31 -2.26
N ARG A 265 16.70 -1.53 -1.82
CA ARG A 265 17.71 -2.53 -1.40
C ARG A 265 18.65 -2.90 -2.53
N GLN A 266 18.15 -3.08 -3.74
CA GLN A 266 19.01 -3.38 -4.89
C GLN A 266 20.01 -2.23 -5.14
N GLN A 267 19.53 -0.98 -5.12
CA GLN A 267 20.39 0.18 -5.27
C GLN A 267 21.41 0.29 -4.12
N ALA A 268 21.00 0.00 -2.89
CA ALA A 268 21.91 -0.03 -1.74
C ALA A 268 22.98 -1.10 -1.90
N ALA A 269 22.63 -2.29 -2.37
CA ALA A 269 23.58 -3.38 -2.64
C ALA A 269 24.62 -2.98 -3.70
N ASP A 270 24.18 -2.34 -4.79
CA ASP A 270 25.07 -1.85 -5.84
C ASP A 270 26.04 -0.79 -5.28
N LEU A 271 25.54 0.15 -4.48
CA LEU A 271 26.36 1.18 -3.83
C LEU A 271 27.35 0.60 -2.82
N ILE A 272 26.96 -0.42 -2.05
CA ILE A 272 27.89 -1.15 -1.16
C ILE A 272 29.05 -1.72 -1.98
N GLY A 273 28.76 -2.34 -3.14
CA GLY A 273 29.77 -2.88 -4.05
C GLY A 273 30.71 -1.79 -4.58
N GLN A 274 30.16 -0.68 -5.05
CA GLN A 274 30.93 0.45 -5.59
C GLN A 274 31.82 1.11 -4.53
N VAL A 275 31.28 1.39 -3.34
CA VAL A 275 32.05 1.94 -2.21
C VAL A 275 33.15 0.98 -1.79
N SER A 276 32.86 -0.33 -1.74
CA SER A 276 33.87 -1.33 -1.40
C SER A 276 35.00 -1.35 -2.43
N SER A 277 34.67 -1.32 -3.72
CA SER A 277 35.66 -1.26 -4.81
C SER A 277 36.53 0.00 -4.74
N PHE A 278 35.91 1.16 -4.48
CA PHE A 278 36.66 2.41 -4.31
C PHE A 278 37.65 2.32 -3.15
N LEU A 279 37.20 1.83 -1.99
CA LEU A 279 38.01 1.77 -0.77
C LEU A 279 39.16 0.75 -0.86
N THR A 280 39.00 -0.36 -1.59
CA THR A 280 39.98 -1.45 -1.63
C THR A 280 40.86 -1.45 -2.88
N VAL A 281 40.39 -0.87 -3.98
CA VAL A 281 41.10 -0.87 -5.27
C VAL A 281 41.51 0.55 -5.66
N THR A 282 40.55 1.44 -5.84
CA THR A 282 40.81 2.78 -6.41
C THR A 282 41.66 3.64 -5.49
N LEU A 283 41.28 3.73 -4.21
CA LEU A 283 41.97 4.59 -3.25
C LEU A 283 43.43 4.13 -3.03
N PRO A 284 43.73 2.85 -2.75
CA PRO A 284 45.12 2.40 -2.64
C PRO A 284 45.95 2.62 -3.91
N ALA A 285 45.38 2.40 -5.10
CA ALA A 285 46.08 2.63 -6.36
C ALA A 285 46.49 4.10 -6.55
N VAL A 286 45.60 5.03 -6.16
CA VAL A 286 45.87 6.47 -6.21
C VAL A 286 46.92 6.87 -5.17
N GLU A 287 46.84 6.34 -3.94
CA GLU A 287 47.85 6.57 -2.90
C GLU A 287 49.25 6.09 -3.35
N MET A 288 49.34 4.92 -3.99
CA MET A 288 50.59 4.40 -4.55
C MET A 288 51.13 5.26 -5.69
N ALA A 289 50.29 5.70 -6.62
CA ALA A 289 50.68 6.57 -7.72
C ALA A 289 51.20 7.93 -7.22
N GLN A 290 50.57 8.49 -6.18
CA GLN A 290 51.01 9.73 -5.54
C GLN A 290 52.36 9.57 -4.82
N ALA A 291 52.57 8.45 -4.12
CA ALA A 291 53.84 8.14 -3.46
C ALA A 291 55.00 7.98 -4.45
N GLN A 292 54.76 7.38 -5.63
CA GLN A 292 55.77 7.22 -6.68
C GLN A 292 56.05 8.53 -7.45
N GLY A 293 55.05 9.39 -7.61
CA GLY A 293 55.19 10.70 -8.27
C GLY A 293 55.89 11.76 -7.42
N GLY A 294 55.89 11.63 -6.09
CA GLY A 294 56.58 12.54 -5.16
C GLY A 294 58.05 12.21 -4.88
N ALA A 295 58.57 11.10 -5.43
CA ALA A 295 59.95 10.64 -5.24
C ALA A 295 60.89 11.02 -6.42
N ARG A 296 60.47 11.95 -7.29
CA ARG A 296 61.26 12.53 -8.39
C ARG A 296 61.36 14.03 -8.21
#